data_AF-A0A1A8UFM5-F1
#
_entry.id   AF-A0A1A8UFM5-F1
#
_cell.length_a   1.000
_cell.length_b   1.000
_cell.length_c   1.000
_cell.angle_alpha   90.00
_cell.angle_beta   90.00
_cell.angle_gamma   90.00
#
_symmetry.space_group_name_H-M   'P 1'
#
loop_
_entity.id
_entity.type
_entity.pdbx_description
1 polymer ?
#
loop_
_entity_poly.entity_id
_entity_poly.type
_entity_poly.pdbx_seq_one_letter_code
_entity_poly.pdbx_strand_id
1 'polypeptide(L)'
;FRKYMDILNAKPKFREVKKKLFLEHFAKTGGDKNLNILYNAVTGEQFSGESVLEIIQNYEEKSRRPMEDFCARLKKLFCVGLIALLGHAALKGYDEEEALLKEWGEKMKAVQDKMNAVIEDCIVSFPKQAELDSRRLVRDQATLTNQQLADAIVEKLKRKYDWVGWSVRIFKSPSGYFTKKKDYHCPTGKTRFQVPSSDEKLNVWVSYSSSPEPVNKQKIQQLIQEQKKVTVVGVAETLFEKLPGSCVVHTVKSKDLACAWSFSEELHYWEEHDKVYVCVHSA
;
A
#
# COMPACT_ATOMS: atom_id res chain seq x y z
N PHE A 1 29.67 14.95 -9.36
CA PHE A 1 28.71 15.12 -10.48
C PHE A 1 28.73 16.50 -11.13
N ARG A 2 28.33 17.61 -10.48
CA ARG A 2 28.25 18.94 -11.14
C ARG A 2 29.56 19.35 -11.84
N LYS A 3 30.70 19.17 -11.18
CA LYS A 3 32.03 19.43 -11.78
C LYS A 3 32.38 18.52 -12.96
N TYR A 4 31.79 17.33 -13.08
CA TYR A 4 31.94 16.48 -14.26
C TYR A 4 31.14 17.06 -15.43
N MET A 5 29.90 17.49 -15.18
CA MET A 5 29.09 18.18 -16.19
C MET A 5 29.76 19.48 -16.70
N ASP A 6 30.48 20.21 -15.84
CA ASP A 6 31.28 21.36 -16.26
C ASP A 6 32.33 21.01 -17.33
N ILE A 7 32.87 19.79 -17.32
CA ILE A 7 33.84 19.33 -18.34
C ILE A 7 33.11 19.14 -19.67
N LEU A 8 31.99 18.41 -19.64
CA LEU A 8 31.21 18.09 -20.84
C LEU A 8 30.69 19.36 -21.53
N ASN A 9 30.29 20.35 -20.73
CA ASN A 9 29.76 21.63 -21.22
C ASN A 9 30.84 22.67 -21.53
N ALA A 10 32.13 22.41 -21.24
CA ALA A 10 33.19 23.38 -21.44
C ALA A 10 33.62 23.51 -22.92
N LYS A 11 33.90 24.76 -23.33
CA LYS A 11 34.63 25.06 -24.56
C LYS A 11 35.99 24.35 -24.54
N PRO A 12 36.53 23.89 -25.70
CA PRO A 12 37.77 23.10 -25.75
C PRO A 12 38.93 23.66 -24.93
N LYS A 13 39.17 24.98 -25.01
CA LYS A 13 40.22 25.68 -24.28
C LYS A 13 40.14 25.62 -22.75
N PHE A 14 39.00 25.26 -22.17
CA PHE A 14 38.80 25.17 -20.72
C PHE A 14 38.67 23.73 -20.22
N ARG A 15 38.64 22.72 -21.11
CA ARG A 15 38.40 21.32 -20.74
C ARG A 15 39.48 20.78 -19.81
N GLU A 16 40.76 21.05 -20.09
CA GLU A 16 41.87 20.56 -19.25
C GLU A 16 41.84 21.14 -17.83
N VAL A 17 41.57 22.44 -17.70
CA VAL A 17 41.44 23.08 -16.37
C VAL A 17 40.27 22.48 -15.60
N LYS A 18 39.11 22.29 -16.26
CA LYS A 18 37.92 21.68 -15.65
C LYS A 18 38.14 20.21 -15.29
N LYS A 19 38.87 19.45 -16.13
CA LYS A 19 39.28 18.07 -15.86
C LYS A 19 40.10 17.99 -14.57
N LYS A 20 41.14 18.80 -14.44
CA LYS A 20 41.98 18.85 -13.23
C LYS A 20 41.16 19.16 -11.97
N LEU A 21 40.29 20.18 -12.04
CA LEU A 21 39.41 20.56 -10.94
C LEU A 21 38.44 19.45 -10.51
N PHE A 22 37.91 18.68 -11.46
CA PHE A 22 37.05 17.55 -11.17
C PHE A 22 37.81 16.42 -10.49
N LEU A 23 38.97 16.01 -11.03
CA LEU A 23 39.78 14.93 -10.46
C LEU A 23 40.22 15.25 -9.03
N GLU A 24 40.71 16.47 -8.79
CA GLU A 24 41.08 16.92 -7.44
C GLU A 24 39.89 16.93 -6.48
N HIS A 25 38.73 17.42 -6.94
CA HIS A 25 37.55 17.49 -6.10
C HIS A 25 37.01 16.10 -5.77
N PHE A 26 36.96 15.19 -6.75
CA PHE A 26 36.50 13.81 -6.56
C PHE A 26 37.31 13.12 -5.46
N ALA A 27 38.64 13.22 -5.50
CA ALA A 27 39.52 12.67 -4.47
C ALA A 27 39.30 13.34 -3.10
N LYS A 28 39.22 14.68 -3.05
CA LYS A 28 39.04 15.43 -1.79
C LYS A 28 37.70 15.18 -1.11
N THR A 29 36.64 14.84 -1.86
CA THR A 29 35.31 14.58 -1.31
C THR A 29 35.04 13.11 -1.03
N GLY A 30 36.06 12.27 -0.91
CA GLY A 30 35.92 10.85 -0.55
C GLY A 30 35.73 9.89 -1.72
N GLY A 31 35.77 10.38 -2.96
CA GLY A 31 35.77 9.55 -4.17
C GLY A 31 34.62 8.55 -4.23
N ASP A 32 34.98 7.29 -4.47
CA ASP A 32 34.09 6.12 -4.54
C ASP A 32 33.59 5.66 -3.16
N LYS A 33 34.27 6.03 -2.06
CA LYS A 33 33.89 5.62 -0.69
C LYS A 33 32.46 6.02 -0.35
N ASN A 34 32.01 7.20 -0.77
CA ASN A 34 30.65 7.65 -0.51
C ASN A 34 29.60 6.76 -1.16
N LEU A 35 29.89 6.22 -2.35
CA LEU A 35 28.97 5.34 -3.05
C LEU A 35 28.91 3.97 -2.37
N ASN A 36 30.05 3.47 -1.88
CA ASN A 36 30.12 2.26 -1.08
C ASN A 36 29.39 2.41 0.28
N ILE A 37 29.53 3.56 0.95
CA ILE A 37 28.77 3.86 2.18
C ILE A 37 27.27 3.83 1.91
N LEU A 38 26.82 4.46 0.81
CA LEU A 38 25.41 4.44 0.42
C LEU A 38 24.93 3.02 0.10
N TYR A 39 25.73 2.23 -0.63
CA TYR A 39 25.45 0.82 -0.91
C TYR A 39 25.26 0.04 0.40
N ASN A 40 26.22 0.10 1.32
CA ASN A 40 26.17 -0.62 2.60
C ASN A 40 24.96 -0.19 3.46
N ALA A 41 24.63 1.10 3.47
CA ALA A 41 23.47 1.61 4.18
C ALA A 41 22.15 1.05 3.64
N VAL A 42 22.06 0.84 2.32
CA VAL A 42 20.88 0.28 1.66
C VAL A 42 20.81 -1.24 1.78
N THR A 43 21.94 -1.94 1.71
CA THR A 43 21.96 -3.40 1.79
C THR A 43 21.94 -3.94 3.22
N GLY A 44 22.23 -3.09 4.22
CA GLY A 44 22.28 -3.46 5.63
C GLY A 44 23.64 -4.01 6.06
N GLU A 45 24.69 -3.85 5.25
CA GLU A 45 26.07 -4.28 5.54
C GLU A 45 26.79 -3.33 6.53
N GLN A 46 26.04 -2.63 7.39
CA GLN A 46 26.56 -1.72 8.41
C GLN A 46 26.57 -2.33 9.80
N PHE A 47 27.33 -1.75 10.73
CA PHE A 47 27.53 -2.27 12.09
C PHE A 47 26.22 -2.45 12.89
N SER A 48 25.17 -1.67 12.60
CA SER A 48 23.87 -1.77 13.25
C SER A 48 22.95 -2.87 12.69
N GLY A 49 23.30 -3.49 11.56
CA GLY A 49 22.53 -4.56 10.92
C GLY A 49 21.20 -4.16 10.27
N GLU A 50 20.57 -3.06 10.68
CA GLU A 50 19.32 -2.55 10.09
C GLU A 50 19.62 -1.68 8.85
N SER A 51 18.94 -1.91 7.73
CA SER A 51 19.11 -1.10 6.52
C SER A 51 18.34 0.23 6.60
N VAL A 52 18.81 1.26 5.88
CA VAL A 52 18.07 2.53 5.77
C VAL A 52 16.67 2.34 5.17
N LEU A 53 16.49 1.30 4.34
CA LEU A 53 15.18 0.96 3.78
C LEU A 53 14.22 0.48 4.88
N GLU A 54 14.65 -0.39 5.78
CA GLU A 54 13.84 -0.89 6.90
C GLU A 54 13.48 0.23 7.89
N ILE A 55 14.43 1.12 8.21
CA ILE A 55 14.19 2.28 9.08
C ILE A 55 13.07 3.16 8.51
N ILE A 56 13.16 3.52 7.22
CA ILE A 56 12.15 4.34 6.55
C ILE A 56 10.83 3.59 6.43
N GLN A 57 10.86 2.30 6.11
CA GLN A 57 9.64 1.49 6.01
C GLN A 57 8.88 1.46 7.35
N ASN A 58 9.60 1.31 8.47
CA ASN A 58 9.02 1.36 9.81
C ASN A 58 8.48 2.75 10.15
N TYR A 59 9.24 3.82 9.85
CA TYR A 59 8.83 5.20 10.07
C TYR A 59 7.57 5.59 9.29
N GLU A 60 7.49 5.18 8.02
CA GLU A 60 6.34 5.42 7.12
C GLU A 60 5.21 4.41 7.32
N GLU A 61 5.27 3.59 8.38
CA GLU A 61 4.25 2.59 8.74
C GLU A 61 3.86 1.67 7.57
N LYS A 62 4.86 1.21 6.82
CA LYS A 62 4.73 0.39 5.62
C LYS A 62 3.84 1.01 4.53
N SER A 63 3.85 2.34 4.40
CA SER A 63 3.16 3.02 3.30
C SER A 63 3.94 2.87 2.00
N ARG A 64 3.30 2.30 0.97
CA ARG A 64 3.92 2.05 -0.34
C ARG A 64 4.43 3.32 -1.01
N ARG A 65 3.60 4.37 -1.09
CA ARG A 65 3.94 5.60 -1.86
C ARG A 65 5.17 6.33 -1.33
N PRO A 66 5.29 6.64 -0.01
CA PRO A 66 6.52 7.19 0.55
C PRO A 66 7.75 6.32 0.29
N MET A 67 7.58 5.00 0.36
CA MET A 67 8.66 4.05 0.12
C MET A 67 9.10 4.04 -1.36
N GLU A 68 8.17 4.06 -2.32
CA GLU A 68 8.46 4.19 -3.76
C GLU A 68 9.24 5.47 -4.05
N ASP A 69 8.78 6.59 -3.48
CA ASP A 69 9.40 7.89 -3.61
C ASP A 69 10.82 7.93 -3.02
N PHE A 70 11.02 7.30 -1.86
CA PHE A 70 12.34 7.17 -1.24
C PHE A 70 13.29 6.33 -2.10
N CYS A 71 12.83 5.18 -2.59
CA CYS A 71 13.56 4.33 -3.53
C CYS A 71 13.93 5.09 -4.80
N ALA A 72 13.02 5.87 -5.38
CA ALA A 72 13.29 6.69 -6.57
C ALA A 72 14.37 7.76 -6.30
N ARG A 73 14.34 8.41 -5.14
CA ARG A 73 15.38 9.37 -4.71
C ARG A 73 16.74 8.68 -4.52
N LEU A 74 16.78 7.49 -3.94
CA LEU A 74 18.00 6.69 -3.82
C LEU A 74 18.55 6.28 -5.19
N LYS A 75 17.72 5.78 -6.10
CA LYS A 75 18.13 5.45 -7.49
C LYS A 75 18.79 6.66 -8.15
N LYS A 76 18.16 7.83 -8.04
CA LYS A 76 18.74 9.09 -8.56
C LYS A 76 20.09 9.39 -7.95
N LEU A 77 20.26 9.20 -6.64
CA LEU A 77 21.52 9.43 -5.94
C LEU A 77 22.62 8.46 -6.42
N PHE A 78 22.31 7.18 -6.56
CA PHE A 78 23.22 6.19 -7.14
C PHE A 78 23.61 6.56 -8.57
N CYS A 79 22.67 6.92 -9.44
CA CYS A 79 22.98 7.33 -10.82
C CYS A 79 23.95 8.52 -10.85
N VAL A 80 23.71 9.54 -10.02
CA VAL A 80 24.58 10.73 -9.91
C VAL A 80 25.99 10.36 -9.44
N GLY A 81 26.10 9.43 -8.49
CA GLY A 81 27.37 8.91 -7.99
C GLY A 81 28.12 8.09 -9.03
N LEU A 82 27.44 7.15 -9.69
CA LEU A 82 27.99 6.28 -10.73
C LEU A 82 28.50 7.08 -11.93
N ILE A 83 27.75 8.07 -12.41
CA ILE A 83 28.22 8.95 -13.50
C ILE A 83 29.51 9.67 -13.09
N ALA A 84 29.61 10.12 -11.83
CA ALA A 84 30.84 10.76 -11.36
C ALA A 84 32.00 9.76 -11.23
N LEU A 85 31.75 8.54 -10.79
CA LEU A 85 32.75 7.49 -10.67
C LEU A 85 33.29 7.06 -12.05
N LEU A 86 32.41 6.73 -12.99
CA LEU A 86 32.77 6.34 -14.35
C LEU A 86 33.47 7.49 -15.08
N GLY A 87 32.96 8.71 -14.92
CA GLY A 87 33.61 9.92 -15.44
C GLY A 87 35.02 10.13 -14.89
N HIS A 88 35.27 9.79 -13.62
CA HIS A 88 36.61 9.81 -13.04
C HIS A 88 37.52 8.74 -13.64
N ALA A 89 37.04 7.49 -13.75
CA ALA A 89 37.79 6.38 -14.33
C ALA A 89 38.20 6.65 -15.78
N ALA A 90 37.24 7.08 -16.62
CA ALA A 90 37.48 7.41 -18.03
C ALA A 90 38.51 8.55 -18.19
N LEU A 91 38.48 9.56 -17.32
CA LEU A 91 39.41 10.69 -17.39
C LEU A 91 40.83 10.38 -16.90
N LYS A 92 40.99 9.34 -16.06
CA LYS A 92 42.29 8.86 -15.59
C LYS A 92 42.94 7.87 -16.57
N GLY A 93 42.15 7.18 -17.40
CA GLY A 93 42.67 6.34 -18.49
C GLY A 93 43.33 5.04 -18.05
N TYR A 94 42.87 4.43 -16.95
CA TYR A 94 43.46 3.20 -16.39
C TYR A 94 42.85 1.89 -16.93
N ASP A 95 42.01 1.91 -17.98
CA ASP A 95 41.26 0.74 -18.47
C ASP A 95 40.43 -0.01 -17.38
N GLU A 96 40.15 0.65 -16.25
CA GLU A 96 39.37 0.11 -15.12
C GLU A 96 37.85 0.25 -15.31
N GLU A 97 37.40 0.85 -16.43
CA GLU A 97 35.99 1.16 -16.67
C GLU A 97 35.10 -0.09 -16.73
N GLU A 98 35.53 -1.14 -17.45
CA GLU A 98 34.78 -2.39 -17.56
C GLU A 98 34.63 -3.11 -16.22
N ALA A 99 35.71 -3.14 -15.42
CA ALA A 99 35.68 -3.76 -14.10
C ALA A 99 34.72 -3.02 -13.16
N LEU A 100 34.77 -1.68 -13.16
CA LEU A 100 33.85 -0.85 -12.37
C LEU A 100 32.40 -1.00 -12.83
N LEU A 101 32.15 -1.06 -14.14
CA LEU A 101 30.81 -1.30 -14.69
C LEU A 101 30.25 -2.64 -14.24
N LYS A 102 31.06 -3.69 -14.26
CA LYS A 102 30.66 -5.03 -13.79
C LYS A 102 30.35 -5.03 -12.29
N GLU A 103 31.27 -4.53 -11.47
CA GLU A 103 31.12 -4.47 -10.01
C GLU A 103 29.87 -3.66 -9.62
N TRP A 104 29.72 -2.46 -10.17
CA TRP A 104 28.58 -1.61 -9.85
C TRP A 104 27.28 -2.10 -10.47
N GLY A 105 27.33 -2.83 -11.58
CA GLY A 105 26.18 -3.54 -12.13
C GLY A 105 25.62 -4.57 -11.13
N GLU A 106 26.50 -5.38 -10.54
CA GLU A 106 26.12 -6.36 -9.51
C GLU A 106 25.61 -5.68 -8.23
N LYS A 107 26.29 -4.64 -7.74
CA LYS A 107 25.84 -3.87 -6.57
C LYS A 107 24.48 -3.20 -6.80
N MET A 108 24.26 -2.63 -7.97
CA MET A 108 22.97 -2.00 -8.30
C MET A 108 21.84 -3.02 -8.42
N LYS A 109 22.13 -4.25 -8.84
CA LYS A 109 21.15 -5.34 -8.80
C LYS A 109 20.75 -5.66 -7.35
N ALA A 110 21.72 -5.83 -6.45
CA ALA A 110 21.44 -6.07 -5.03
C ALA A 110 20.64 -4.93 -4.38
N VAL A 111 20.98 -3.67 -4.70
CA VAL A 111 20.20 -2.49 -4.28
C VAL A 111 18.77 -2.56 -4.81
N GLN A 112 18.58 -2.88 -6.09
CA GLN A 112 17.26 -2.97 -6.70
C GLN A 112 16.41 -4.09 -6.07
N ASP A 113 17.02 -5.24 -5.79
CA ASP A 113 16.35 -6.38 -5.15
C ASP A 113 15.89 -6.01 -3.73
N LYS A 114 16.72 -5.31 -2.95
CA LYS A 114 16.36 -4.79 -1.62
C LYS A 114 15.23 -3.77 -1.69
N MET A 115 15.27 -2.83 -2.64
CA MET A 115 14.18 -1.87 -2.87
C MET A 115 12.87 -2.58 -3.23
N ASN A 116 12.92 -3.58 -4.12
CA ASN A 116 11.73 -4.35 -4.50
C ASN A 116 11.16 -5.11 -3.31
N ALA A 117 12.01 -5.73 -2.48
CA ALA A 117 11.56 -6.48 -1.31
C ALA A 117 10.78 -5.62 -0.31
N VAL A 118 11.22 -4.39 -0.01
CA VAL A 118 10.50 -3.51 0.93
C VAL A 118 9.21 -2.94 0.34
N ILE A 119 9.15 -2.71 -0.98
CA ILE A 119 7.91 -2.32 -1.65
C ILE A 119 6.91 -3.47 -1.65
N GLU A 120 7.37 -4.67 -1.97
CA GLU A 120 6.54 -5.88 -1.94
C GLU A 120 6.01 -6.13 -0.54
N ASP A 121 6.83 -5.98 0.50
CA ASP A 121 6.38 -6.10 1.89
C ASP A 121 5.28 -5.08 2.25
N CYS A 122 5.36 -3.83 1.76
CA CYS A 122 4.28 -2.85 1.90
C CYS A 122 2.97 -3.32 1.22
N ILE A 123 3.09 -3.99 0.07
CA ILE A 123 1.94 -4.53 -0.67
C ILE A 123 1.38 -5.74 0.08
N VAL A 124 2.14 -6.80 0.33
CA VAL A 124 1.60 -8.04 0.90
C VAL A 124 1.11 -7.88 2.34
N SER A 125 1.67 -6.96 3.12
CA SER A 125 1.28 -6.72 4.52
C SER A 125 0.11 -5.75 4.67
N PHE A 126 -0.39 -5.16 3.58
CA PHE A 126 -1.44 -4.14 3.62
C PHE A 126 -2.69 -4.56 4.41
N PRO A 127 -3.21 -5.81 4.34
CA PRO A 127 -4.43 -6.16 5.06
C PRO A 127 -4.26 -6.05 6.57
N LYS A 128 -3.09 -6.48 7.09
CA LYS A 128 -2.80 -6.39 8.51
C LYS A 128 -2.56 -4.95 8.95
N GLN A 129 -1.89 -4.16 8.12
CA GLN A 129 -1.67 -2.74 8.39
C GLN A 129 -2.99 -1.95 8.37
N ALA A 130 -3.88 -2.23 7.42
CA ALA A 130 -5.21 -1.63 7.32
C ALA A 130 -6.09 -1.94 8.54
N GLU A 131 -6.02 -3.16 9.07
CA GLU A 131 -6.69 -3.53 10.33
C GLU A 131 -6.18 -2.69 11.51
N LEU A 132 -4.86 -2.57 11.66
CA LEU A 132 -4.24 -1.75 12.70
C LEU A 132 -4.56 -0.26 12.55
N ASP A 133 -4.52 0.25 11.32
CA ASP A 133 -4.84 1.63 10.99
C ASP A 133 -6.29 1.99 11.32
N SER A 134 -7.21 1.08 11.01
CA SER A 134 -8.63 1.22 11.32
C SER A 134 -8.86 1.15 12.82
N ARG A 135 -8.19 0.21 13.53
CA ARG A 135 -8.28 0.07 14.99
C ARG A 135 -7.82 1.32 15.72
N ARG A 136 -6.70 1.92 15.29
CA ARG A 136 -6.21 3.20 15.85
C ARG A 136 -7.26 4.29 15.67
N LEU A 137 -7.83 4.41 14.47
CA LEU A 137 -8.83 5.43 14.17
C LEU A 137 -10.12 5.24 14.99
N VAL A 138 -10.64 4.02 15.11
CA VAL A 138 -11.81 3.70 15.96
C VAL A 138 -11.55 4.04 17.43
N ARG A 139 -10.35 3.75 17.95
CA ARG A 139 -9.97 4.08 19.33
C ARG A 139 -9.86 5.58 19.55
N ASP A 140 -9.24 6.30 18.62
CA ASP A 140 -8.87 7.71 18.79
C ASP A 140 -10.05 8.66 18.48
N GLN A 141 -11.09 8.19 17.78
CA GLN A 141 -12.22 9.01 17.32
C GLN A 141 -13.58 8.56 17.89
N ALA A 142 -13.62 8.32 19.20
CA ALA A 142 -14.82 7.84 19.91
C ALA A 142 -16.04 8.80 19.84
N THR A 143 -15.83 10.07 19.48
CA THR A 143 -16.89 11.09 19.41
C THR A 143 -17.60 11.14 18.06
N LEU A 144 -17.10 10.44 17.04
CA LEU A 144 -17.72 10.46 15.72
C LEU A 144 -19.02 9.65 15.70
N THR A 145 -19.97 10.14 14.89
CA THR A 145 -21.13 9.34 14.50
C THR A 145 -20.70 8.13 13.67
N ASN A 146 -21.56 7.10 13.57
CA ASN A 146 -21.26 5.91 12.76
C ASN A 146 -20.90 6.28 11.30
N GLN A 147 -21.59 7.25 10.69
CA GLN A 147 -21.32 7.68 9.32
C GLN A 147 -19.98 8.40 9.19
N GLN A 148 -19.73 9.39 10.05
CA GLN A 148 -18.44 10.09 10.05
C GLN A 148 -17.26 9.14 10.29
N LEU A 149 -17.43 8.13 11.15
CA LEU A 149 -16.42 7.12 11.39
C LEU A 149 -16.20 6.23 10.16
N ALA A 150 -17.27 5.82 9.46
CA ALA A 150 -17.17 5.06 8.23
C ALA A 150 -16.42 5.83 7.14
N ASP A 151 -16.77 7.11 6.94
CA ASP A 151 -16.11 8.01 5.99
C ASP A 151 -14.63 8.19 6.35
N ALA A 152 -14.32 8.45 7.62
CA ALA A 152 -12.95 8.64 8.09
C ALA A 152 -12.06 7.40 7.88
N ILE A 153 -12.61 6.19 8.10
CA ILE A 153 -11.88 4.94 7.82
C ILE A 153 -11.63 4.80 6.32
N VAL A 154 -12.64 5.00 5.47
CA VAL A 154 -12.47 4.90 4.01
C VAL A 154 -11.46 5.91 3.48
N GLU A 155 -11.55 7.17 3.90
CA GLU A 155 -10.62 8.22 3.48
C GLU A 155 -9.17 7.90 3.86
N LYS A 156 -8.95 7.40 5.08
CA LYS A 156 -7.61 6.99 5.53
C LYS A 156 -7.09 5.82 4.71
N LEU A 157 -7.90 4.78 4.54
CA LEU A 157 -7.50 3.55 3.85
C LEU A 157 -7.25 3.80 2.35
N LYS A 158 -8.13 4.50 1.65
CA LYS A 158 -7.96 4.79 0.22
C LYS A 158 -6.73 5.67 -0.06
N ARG A 159 -6.36 6.55 0.87
CA ARG A 159 -5.18 7.41 0.73
C ARG A 159 -3.88 6.62 0.92
N LYS A 160 -3.83 5.72 1.91
CA LYS A 160 -2.63 4.93 2.22
C LYS A 160 -2.45 3.72 1.29
N TYR A 161 -3.57 3.12 0.88
CA TYR A 161 -3.66 1.91 0.07
C TYR A 161 -4.42 2.21 -1.23
N ASP A 162 -3.87 3.11 -2.05
CA ASP A 162 -4.52 3.69 -3.23
C ASP A 162 -4.78 2.69 -4.38
N TRP A 163 -4.25 1.47 -4.28
CA TRP A 163 -4.49 0.37 -5.20
C TRP A 163 -5.61 -0.59 -4.76
N VAL A 164 -6.26 -0.31 -3.63
CA VAL A 164 -7.26 -1.19 -3.02
C VAL A 164 -8.62 -0.51 -2.98
N GLY A 165 -9.66 -1.23 -3.40
CA GLY A 165 -11.05 -0.84 -3.18
C GLY A 165 -11.50 -1.21 -1.77
N TRP A 166 -12.20 -0.30 -1.09
CA TRP A 166 -12.60 -0.44 0.30
C TRP A 166 -14.12 -0.31 0.46
N SER A 167 -14.70 -1.09 1.37
CA SER A 167 -16.07 -0.92 1.86
C SER A 167 -16.07 -1.04 3.38
N VAL A 168 -16.73 -0.11 4.06
CA VAL A 168 -16.81 0.00 5.52
C VAL A 168 -18.27 0.04 5.94
N ARG A 169 -18.64 -0.79 6.91
CA ARG A 169 -19.99 -0.85 7.48
C ARG A 169 -19.91 -0.75 8.99
N ILE A 170 -20.70 0.15 9.57
CA ILE A 170 -20.73 0.41 11.01
C ILE A 170 -22.18 0.35 11.50
N PHE A 171 -22.45 -0.46 12.52
CA PHE A 171 -23.78 -0.64 13.07
C PHE A 171 -23.71 -1.19 14.50
N LYS A 172 -24.76 -1.00 15.29
CA LYS A 172 -24.82 -1.57 16.63
C LYS A 172 -25.55 -2.91 16.65
N SER A 173 -25.07 -3.79 17.52
CA SER A 173 -25.74 -5.02 17.89
C SER A 173 -27.14 -4.69 18.44
N PRO A 174 -28.19 -5.41 18.01
CA PRO A 174 -29.53 -5.24 18.55
C PRO A 174 -29.55 -5.41 20.08
N SER A 175 -30.28 -4.55 20.78
CA SER A 175 -30.49 -4.65 22.23
C SER A 175 -31.91 -5.11 22.55
N GLY A 176 -32.06 -6.24 23.28
CA GLY A 176 -33.34 -6.73 23.78
C GLY A 176 -33.32 -8.20 24.22
N TYR A 177 -34.25 -8.60 25.10
CA TYR A 177 -34.33 -9.98 25.63
C TYR A 177 -34.71 -11.04 24.59
N PHE A 178 -35.33 -10.64 23.47
CA PHE A 178 -35.87 -11.56 22.44
C PHE A 178 -35.04 -11.61 21.13
N THR A 179 -33.92 -10.90 21.05
CA THR A 179 -33.09 -10.89 19.84
C THR A 179 -32.12 -12.07 19.84
N LYS A 180 -32.30 -13.02 18.92
CA LYS A 180 -31.28 -14.05 18.66
C LYS A 180 -29.99 -13.36 18.22
N LYS A 181 -28.92 -13.55 19.01
CA LYS A 181 -27.61 -12.87 18.86
C LYS A 181 -26.90 -13.05 17.51
N LYS A 182 -27.40 -13.83 16.55
CA LYS A 182 -26.64 -14.23 15.34
C LYS A 182 -27.27 -13.88 13.99
N ASP A 183 -28.50 -13.36 13.96
CA ASP A 183 -29.23 -13.23 12.67
C ASP A 183 -29.35 -11.79 12.16
N TYR A 184 -28.60 -10.83 12.71
CA TYR A 184 -28.68 -9.42 12.33
C TYR A 184 -27.57 -8.98 11.37
N HIS A 185 -26.53 -9.78 11.18
CA HIS A 185 -25.59 -9.62 10.08
C HIS A 185 -24.94 -10.96 9.71
N CYS A 186 -24.52 -11.13 8.46
CA CYS A 186 -23.81 -12.32 7.99
C CYS A 186 -22.72 -11.93 6.99
N PRO A 187 -21.44 -11.95 7.39
CA PRO A 187 -20.33 -11.65 6.50
C PRO A 187 -19.67 -12.95 5.97
N THR A 188 -19.57 -13.10 4.65
CA THR A 188 -18.94 -14.23 3.93
C THR A 188 -17.75 -13.76 3.07
N GLY A 189 -17.01 -14.67 2.44
CA GLY A 189 -15.77 -14.36 1.68
C GLY A 189 -14.47 -14.52 2.48
N LYS A 190 -13.36 -13.92 2.07
CA LYS A 190 -12.09 -13.93 2.84
C LYS A 190 -11.45 -12.55 3.03
N THR A 191 -11.63 -11.62 2.11
CA THR A 191 -11.02 -10.28 2.13
C THR A 191 -11.83 -9.29 2.96
N ARG A 192 -11.93 -9.59 4.26
CA ARG A 192 -12.59 -8.75 5.26
C ARG A 192 -11.98 -8.93 6.64
N PHE A 193 -12.16 -7.93 7.50
CA PHE A 193 -11.86 -8.02 8.92
C PHE A 193 -12.87 -7.21 9.73
N GLN A 194 -13.03 -7.61 10.99
CA GLN A 194 -13.76 -6.83 11.98
C GLN A 194 -12.76 -6.02 12.79
N VAL A 195 -13.03 -4.73 12.96
CA VAL A 195 -12.19 -3.81 13.74
C VAL A 195 -12.68 -3.83 15.18
N PRO A 196 -11.82 -4.19 16.16
CA PRO A 196 -12.21 -4.17 17.57
C PRO A 196 -12.52 -2.75 18.05
N SER A 197 -13.60 -2.61 18.83
CA SER A 197 -14.01 -1.37 19.50
C SER A 197 -14.09 -1.60 21.02
N SER A 198 -13.94 -0.52 21.81
CA SER A 198 -14.21 -0.56 23.26
C SER A 198 -15.71 -0.65 23.57
N ASP A 199 -16.57 -0.22 22.63
CA ASP A 199 -18.02 -0.46 22.71
C ASP A 199 -18.32 -1.85 22.11
N GLU A 200 -18.60 -2.83 22.96
CA GLU A 200 -18.93 -4.21 22.56
C GLU A 200 -20.16 -4.31 21.66
N LYS A 201 -21.02 -3.28 21.65
CA LYS A 201 -22.19 -3.24 20.76
C LYS A 201 -21.83 -2.69 19.39
N LEU A 202 -20.72 -1.97 19.23
CA LEU A 202 -20.34 -1.37 17.96
C LEU A 202 -19.64 -2.40 17.06
N ASN A 203 -20.25 -2.69 15.92
CA ASN A 203 -19.66 -3.53 14.88
C ASN A 203 -19.06 -2.64 13.81
N VAL A 204 -17.75 -2.75 13.58
CA VAL A 204 -17.05 -2.08 12.50
C VAL A 204 -16.48 -3.16 11.59
N TRP A 205 -17.03 -3.27 10.38
CA TRP A 205 -16.60 -4.22 9.37
C TRP A 205 -15.92 -3.47 8.22
N VAL A 206 -14.78 -3.99 7.80
CA VAL A 206 -14.05 -3.53 6.63
C VAL A 206 -13.87 -4.70 5.68
N SER A 207 -14.15 -4.48 4.41
CA SER A 207 -13.85 -5.43 3.35
C SER A 207 -13.20 -4.71 2.19
N TYR A 208 -12.44 -5.46 1.39
CA TYR A 208 -11.56 -4.88 0.40
C TYR A 208 -11.36 -5.79 -0.81
N SER A 209 -10.84 -5.22 -1.90
CA SER A 209 -10.29 -5.98 -3.04
C SER A 209 -9.15 -5.20 -3.65
N SER A 210 -8.03 -5.88 -3.91
CA SER A 210 -6.86 -5.31 -4.59
C SER A 210 -6.90 -5.48 -6.12
N SER A 211 -7.91 -6.18 -6.63
CA SER A 211 -8.14 -6.39 -8.06
C SER A 211 -9.64 -6.51 -8.33
N PRO A 212 -10.39 -5.41 -8.13
CA PRO A 212 -11.84 -5.48 -8.19
C PRO A 212 -12.36 -5.77 -9.60
N GLU A 213 -13.37 -6.64 -9.69
CA GLU A 213 -14.06 -7.01 -10.92
C GLU A 213 -15.52 -6.51 -10.88
N PRO A 214 -16.12 -6.16 -12.05
CA PRO A 214 -17.51 -5.73 -12.09
C PRO A 214 -18.49 -6.76 -11.52
N VAL A 215 -19.43 -6.30 -10.70
CA VAL A 215 -20.48 -7.14 -10.14
C VAL A 215 -21.71 -7.17 -11.04
N ASN A 216 -22.26 -8.37 -11.28
CA ASN A 216 -23.50 -8.50 -12.03
C ASN A 216 -24.71 -8.17 -11.13
N LYS A 217 -25.05 -6.86 -11.05
CA LYS A 217 -26.15 -6.35 -10.21
C LYS A 217 -27.50 -7.00 -10.52
N GLN A 218 -27.80 -7.24 -11.80
CA GLN A 218 -29.04 -7.91 -12.22
C GLN A 218 -29.13 -9.33 -11.68
N LYS A 219 -28.01 -10.09 -11.75
CA LYS A 219 -27.97 -11.45 -11.20
C LYS A 219 -28.12 -11.44 -9.68
N ILE A 220 -27.49 -10.49 -8.98
CA ILE A 220 -27.64 -10.33 -7.53
C ILE A 220 -29.11 -10.09 -7.17
N GLN A 221 -29.76 -9.13 -7.82
CA GLN A 221 -31.18 -8.82 -7.61
C GLN A 221 -32.08 -10.03 -7.90
N GLN A 222 -31.83 -10.74 -9.01
CA GLN A 222 -32.56 -11.97 -9.35
C GLN A 222 -32.43 -13.02 -8.24
N LEU A 223 -31.21 -13.29 -7.78
CA LEU A 223 -30.94 -14.30 -6.74
C LEU A 223 -31.58 -13.95 -5.39
N ILE A 224 -31.78 -12.66 -5.09
CA ILE A 224 -32.51 -12.20 -3.90
C ILE A 224 -34.02 -12.40 -4.09
N GLN A 225 -34.55 -12.02 -5.26
CA GLN A 225 -35.99 -12.12 -5.58
C GLN A 225 -36.49 -13.58 -5.67
N GLU A 226 -35.63 -14.52 -6.07
CA GLU A 226 -35.95 -15.96 -6.10
C GLU A 226 -36.14 -16.56 -4.69
N GLN A 227 -35.73 -15.86 -3.63
CA GLN A 227 -35.88 -16.36 -2.26
C GLN A 227 -37.30 -16.16 -1.76
N LYS A 228 -37.91 -17.25 -1.26
CA LYS A 228 -39.25 -17.20 -0.64
C LYS A 228 -39.33 -16.21 0.54
N LYS A 229 -38.21 -15.99 1.24
CA LYS A 229 -38.11 -15.06 2.36
C LYS A 229 -36.70 -14.48 2.41
N VAL A 230 -36.61 -13.16 2.42
CA VAL A 230 -35.34 -12.44 2.60
C VAL A 230 -34.90 -12.58 4.05
N THR A 231 -33.79 -13.28 4.27
CA THR A 231 -33.16 -13.42 5.59
C THR A 231 -31.69 -13.04 5.50
N VAL A 232 -31.14 -12.49 6.58
CA VAL A 232 -29.74 -12.05 6.63
C VAL A 232 -28.79 -13.17 6.21
N VAL A 233 -28.89 -14.34 6.86
CA VAL A 233 -28.01 -15.48 6.58
C VAL A 233 -28.30 -16.10 5.21
N GLY A 234 -29.58 -16.38 4.90
CA GLY A 234 -29.95 -17.05 3.65
C GLY A 234 -29.55 -16.26 2.40
N VAL A 235 -29.66 -14.91 2.44
CA VAL A 235 -29.21 -14.06 1.34
C VAL A 235 -27.69 -14.09 1.20
N ALA A 236 -26.95 -13.96 2.30
CA ALA A 236 -25.49 -13.96 2.27
C ALA A 236 -24.92 -15.26 1.72
N GLU A 237 -25.42 -16.40 2.19
CA GLU A 237 -25.00 -17.74 1.75
C GLU A 237 -25.38 -17.99 0.30
N THR A 238 -26.63 -17.70 -0.09
CA THR A 238 -27.09 -17.89 -1.48
C THR A 238 -26.25 -17.09 -2.48
N LEU A 239 -25.97 -15.82 -2.18
CA LEU A 239 -25.15 -14.98 -3.05
C LEU A 239 -23.71 -15.47 -3.09
N PHE A 240 -23.14 -15.84 -1.93
CA PHE A 240 -21.77 -16.33 -1.86
C PHE A 240 -21.57 -17.65 -2.63
N GLU A 241 -22.56 -18.54 -2.61
CA GLU A 241 -22.51 -19.83 -3.31
C GLU A 241 -22.76 -19.72 -4.81
N LYS A 242 -23.67 -18.82 -5.22
CA LYS A 242 -24.17 -18.78 -6.61
C LYS A 242 -23.51 -17.72 -7.49
N LEU A 243 -22.85 -16.72 -6.91
CA LEU A 243 -22.11 -15.74 -7.70
C LEU A 243 -20.79 -16.35 -8.19
N PRO A 244 -20.40 -16.10 -9.44
CA PRO A 244 -19.14 -16.59 -9.97
C PRO A 244 -17.95 -15.90 -9.31
N GLY A 245 -16.83 -16.62 -9.23
CA GLY A 245 -15.57 -16.08 -8.71
C GLY A 245 -15.51 -15.98 -7.19
N SER A 246 -14.41 -15.40 -6.69
CA SER A 246 -14.28 -15.09 -5.27
C SER A 246 -14.95 -13.76 -4.99
N CYS A 247 -15.93 -13.73 -4.08
CA CYS A 247 -16.61 -12.51 -3.67
C CYS A 247 -16.65 -12.35 -2.15
N VAL A 248 -16.93 -11.14 -1.71
CA VAL A 248 -17.33 -10.82 -0.34
C VAL A 248 -18.81 -10.45 -0.38
N VAL A 249 -19.61 -11.12 0.44
CA VAL A 249 -21.00 -10.75 0.69
C VAL A 249 -21.13 -10.38 2.16
N HIS A 250 -21.76 -9.25 2.45
CA HIS A 250 -22.13 -8.91 3.82
C HIS A 250 -23.57 -8.42 3.83
N THR A 251 -24.44 -9.16 4.52
CA THR A 251 -25.81 -8.73 4.78
C THR A 251 -25.91 -8.16 6.18
N VAL A 252 -26.66 -7.07 6.34
CA VAL A 252 -26.84 -6.39 7.63
C VAL A 252 -28.28 -5.94 7.79
N LYS A 253 -28.86 -6.19 8.96
CA LYS A 253 -30.16 -5.68 9.38
C LYS A 253 -29.97 -4.85 10.65
N SER A 254 -29.81 -3.55 10.47
CA SER A 254 -29.78 -2.59 11.59
C SER A 254 -30.46 -1.28 11.23
N LYS A 255 -30.95 -0.57 12.25
CA LYS A 255 -31.54 0.76 12.12
C LYS A 255 -30.52 1.89 12.16
N ASP A 256 -29.30 1.61 12.61
CA ASP A 256 -28.21 2.58 12.80
C ASP A 256 -27.02 2.31 11.87
N LEU A 257 -27.30 1.63 10.74
CA LEU A 257 -26.29 1.27 9.77
C LEU A 257 -25.75 2.50 9.07
N ALA A 258 -24.43 2.64 9.13
CA ALA A 258 -23.65 3.56 8.33
C ALA A 258 -22.74 2.79 7.39
N CYS A 259 -22.44 3.40 6.24
CA CYS A 259 -21.60 2.78 5.22
C CYS A 259 -20.84 3.83 4.42
N ALA A 260 -19.63 3.45 3.99
CA ALA A 260 -18.82 4.22 3.07
C ALA A 260 -17.99 3.25 2.23
N TRP A 261 -17.65 3.63 1.01
CA TRP A 261 -16.81 2.81 0.13
C TRP A 261 -16.01 3.67 -0.85
N SER A 262 -14.93 3.10 -1.38
CA SER A 262 -14.11 3.71 -2.44
C SER A 262 -14.26 3.03 -3.81
N PHE A 263 -15.08 1.98 -3.90
CA PHE A 263 -15.39 1.32 -5.17
C PHE A 263 -16.17 2.25 -6.11
N SER A 264 -15.92 2.15 -7.41
CA SER A 264 -16.81 2.70 -8.43
C SER A 264 -18.13 1.92 -8.49
N GLU A 265 -19.13 2.50 -9.13
CA GLU A 265 -20.51 2.02 -9.10
C GLU A 265 -20.66 0.58 -9.63
N GLU A 266 -19.88 0.20 -10.64
CA GLU A 266 -19.89 -1.11 -11.27
C GLU A 266 -19.17 -2.21 -10.47
N LEU A 267 -18.30 -1.84 -9.54
CA LEU A 267 -17.46 -2.77 -8.76
C LEU A 267 -18.08 -3.15 -7.40
N HIS A 268 -19.17 -2.49 -7.01
CA HIS A 268 -19.79 -2.67 -5.71
C HIS A 268 -21.31 -2.61 -5.80
N TYR A 269 -21.94 -3.57 -5.12
CA TYR A 269 -23.38 -3.63 -4.94
C TYR A 269 -23.72 -3.25 -3.51
N TRP A 270 -24.60 -2.26 -3.35
CA TRP A 270 -25.12 -1.81 -2.06
C TRP A 270 -26.59 -1.41 -2.20
N GLU A 271 -27.49 -2.27 -1.73
CA GLU A 271 -28.94 -2.01 -1.77
C GLU A 271 -29.65 -2.62 -0.56
N GLU A 272 -30.82 -2.06 -0.23
CA GLU A 272 -31.71 -2.59 0.80
C GLU A 272 -32.79 -3.49 0.18
N HIS A 273 -32.98 -4.68 0.77
CA HIS A 273 -34.00 -5.66 0.40
C HIS A 273 -34.75 -6.10 1.65
N ASP A 274 -36.04 -5.77 1.77
CA ASP A 274 -36.87 -6.10 2.94
C ASP A 274 -36.17 -5.83 4.30
N LYS A 275 -35.62 -4.61 4.46
CA LYS A 275 -34.87 -4.16 5.65
C LYS A 275 -33.55 -4.90 5.88
N VAL A 276 -33.03 -5.62 4.90
CA VAL A 276 -31.70 -6.23 4.89
C VAL A 276 -30.86 -5.51 3.85
N TYR A 277 -29.81 -4.84 4.30
CA TYR A 277 -28.80 -4.24 3.43
C TYR A 277 -27.87 -5.33 2.93
N VAL A 278 -27.56 -5.32 1.64
CA VAL A 278 -26.72 -6.30 0.98
C VAL A 278 -25.53 -5.59 0.34
N CYS A 279 -24.34 -5.95 0.80
CA CYS A 279 -23.06 -5.49 0.26
C CYS A 279 -22.43 -6.64 -0.54
N VAL A 280 -22.05 -6.42 -1.80
CA VAL A 280 -21.30 -7.38 -2.61
C VAL A 280 -20.18 -6.69 -3.38
N HIS A 281 -18.98 -7.26 -3.36
CA HIS A 281 -17.89 -6.93 -4.28
C HIS A 281 -17.03 -8.17 -4.52
N SER A 282 -16.22 -8.18 -5.58
CA SER A 282 -15.21 -9.23 -5.78
C SER A 282 -14.21 -9.23 -4.63
N ALA A 283 -13.61 -10.38 -4.34
CA ALA A 283 -12.64 -10.50 -3.25
C ALA A 283 -11.32 -9.78 -3.53
#